data_AF-F0H0N0-F1
#
_entry.id   AF-F0H0N0-F1
#
_cell.length_a   1.000
_cell.length_b   1.000
_cell.length_c   1.000
_cell.angle_alpha   90.00
_cell.angle_beta   90.00
_cell.angle_gamma   90.00
#
_symmetry.space_group_name_H-M   'P 1'
#
loop_
_entity.id
_entity.type
_entity.pdbx_description
1 polymer ?
#
loop_
_entity_poly.entity_id
_entity_poly.type
_entity_poly.pdbx_seq_one_letter_code
_entity_poly.pdbx_strand_id
1 'polypeptide(L)'
;MKREFSYGSIILLEIILGIISLGLFFAFGEKASDSIIYNLITSIITWIGSFLIASGLINNRKGNVGDYFNQIHRLDKKAILVNLILIGITILITAVFGGGAAFLAIKDNPTSFMSMGIVGALLSTLLALFTTYANHIVADPRNKDQSVGEAFKSVFSVGKKLLAKTILTYLKYFALPIIVMIGISAATIMHADSFEAIMGLTFIAMLVFAVYFLVISPIVLARIADNYLDLTGDIENNYEEIENNNDFTISRNV
;
A
#
# COMPACT_ATOMS: atom_id res chain seq x y z
N MET A 1 -21.88 6.26 -2.11
CA MET A 1 -22.42 5.24 -3.04
C MET A 1 -21.63 3.96 -2.87
N LYS A 2 -22.20 2.78 -3.11
CA LYS A 2 -21.39 1.54 -3.17
C LYS A 2 -20.83 1.44 -4.59
N ARG A 3 -19.51 1.61 -4.75
CA ARG A 3 -18.83 1.40 -6.04
C ARG A 3 -18.50 -0.07 -6.21
N GLU A 4 -18.50 -0.53 -7.45
CA GLU A 4 -18.11 -1.89 -7.81
C GLU A 4 -16.62 -1.91 -8.18
N PHE A 5 -15.91 -2.94 -7.73
CA PHE A 5 -14.48 -3.11 -7.94
C PHE A 5 -14.18 -4.53 -8.41
N SER A 6 -13.24 -4.66 -9.35
CA SER A 6 -12.72 -5.97 -9.76
C SER A 6 -11.68 -6.48 -8.76
N TYR A 7 -12.16 -7.11 -7.68
CA TYR A 7 -11.27 -7.69 -6.66
C TYR A 7 -10.33 -8.75 -7.24
N GLY A 8 -10.79 -9.52 -8.24
CA GLY A 8 -9.96 -10.50 -8.94
C GLY A 8 -8.78 -9.85 -9.67
N SER A 9 -8.98 -8.69 -10.31
CA SER A 9 -7.90 -7.95 -10.99
C SER A 9 -6.84 -7.48 -10.00
N ILE A 10 -7.27 -7.00 -8.83
CA ILE A 10 -6.35 -6.53 -7.77
C ILE A 10 -5.53 -7.69 -7.22
N ILE A 11 -6.17 -8.82 -6.87
CA ILE A 11 -5.48 -10.02 -6.36
C ILE A 11 -4.45 -10.53 -7.38
N LEU A 12 -4.82 -10.61 -8.66
CA LEU A 12 -3.89 -11.07 -9.70
C LEU A 12 -2.68 -10.14 -9.83
N LEU A 13 -2.89 -8.82 -9.73
CA LEU A 13 -1.80 -7.85 -9.75
C LEU A 13 -0.89 -8.01 -8.52
N GLU A 14 -1.45 -8.18 -7.32
CA GLU A 14 -0.70 -8.48 -6.09
C GLU A 14 0.12 -9.77 -6.19
N ILE A 15 -0.45 -10.82 -6.79
CA ILE A 15 0.26 -12.09 -7.04
C ILE A 15 1.42 -11.88 -8.01
N ILE A 16 1.23 -11.14 -9.11
CA ILE A 16 2.30 -10.84 -10.06
C ILE A 16 3.44 -10.09 -9.38
N LEU A 17 3.11 -9.07 -8.58
CA LEU A 17 4.11 -8.30 -7.81
C LEU A 17 4.83 -9.17 -6.77
N GLY A 18 4.12 -10.10 -6.14
CA GLY A 18 4.69 -11.09 -5.23
C GLY A 18 5.67 -12.03 -5.92
N ILE A 19 5.33 -12.55 -7.10
CA ILE A 19 6.20 -13.41 -7.92
C ILE A 19 7.47 -12.66 -8.32
N ILE A 20 7.34 -11.40 -8.77
CA ILE A 20 8.50 -10.56 -9.14
C ILE A 20 9.40 -10.36 -7.91
N SER A 21 8.82 -10.05 -6.75
CA SER A 21 9.57 -9.83 -5.51
C SER A 21 10.30 -11.10 -5.05
N LEU A 22 9.65 -12.27 -5.17
CA LEU A 22 10.25 -13.57 -4.87
C LEU A 22 11.41 -13.90 -5.83
N GLY A 23 11.23 -13.63 -7.13
CA GLY A 23 12.29 -13.79 -8.13
C GLY A 23 13.51 -12.92 -7.83
N LEU A 24 13.30 -11.67 -7.40
CA LEU A 24 14.38 -10.79 -6.96
C LEU A 24 15.08 -11.30 -5.71
N PHE A 25 14.33 -11.79 -4.72
CA PHE A 25 14.90 -12.39 -3.53
C PHE A 25 15.84 -13.56 -3.89
N PHE A 26 15.40 -14.46 -4.78
CA PHE A 26 16.25 -15.55 -5.26
C PHE A 26 17.46 -15.08 -6.08
N ALA A 27 17.34 -14.00 -6.85
CA ALA A 27 18.45 -13.45 -7.62
C ALA A 27 19.56 -12.84 -6.73
N PHE A 28 19.19 -12.24 -5.60
CA PHE A 28 20.15 -11.66 -4.64
C PHE A 28 20.63 -12.63 -3.56
N GLY A 29 19.88 -13.72 -3.32
CA GLY A 29 20.24 -14.78 -2.39
C GLY A 29 20.34 -14.32 -0.93
N GLU A 30 21.22 -14.94 -0.15
CA GLU A 30 21.34 -14.70 1.29
C GLU A 30 21.72 -13.26 1.68
N LYS A 31 22.26 -12.48 0.74
CA LYS A 31 22.66 -11.08 0.97
C LYS A 31 21.58 -10.07 0.55
N ALA A 32 20.38 -10.52 0.20
CA ALA A 32 19.31 -9.65 -0.25
C ALA A 32 18.96 -8.57 0.79
N SER A 33 18.77 -8.94 2.06
CA SER A 33 18.40 -8.00 3.12
C SER A 33 19.40 -6.87 3.34
N ASP A 34 20.69 -7.17 3.18
CA ASP A 34 21.79 -6.24 3.45
C ASP A 34 22.14 -5.39 2.23
N SER A 35 21.60 -5.74 1.06
CA SER A 35 21.87 -5.06 -0.20
C SER A 35 21.02 -3.80 -0.35
N ILE A 36 21.69 -2.65 -0.34
CA ILE A 36 21.08 -1.34 -0.66
C ILE A 36 20.39 -1.40 -2.03
N ILE A 37 21.01 -2.08 -3.00
CA ILE A 37 20.47 -2.22 -4.36
C ILE A 37 19.17 -3.04 -4.35
N TYR A 38 19.15 -4.16 -3.64
CA TYR A 38 17.93 -4.98 -3.50
C TYR A 38 16.80 -4.18 -2.84
N ASN A 39 17.11 -3.49 -1.75
CA ASN A 39 16.13 -2.69 -1.01
C ASN A 39 15.57 -1.56 -1.88
N LEU A 40 16.41 -0.90 -2.67
CA LEU A 40 15.99 0.13 -3.62
C LEU A 40 15.07 -0.44 -4.73
N ILE A 41 15.49 -1.52 -5.39
CA ILE A 41 14.72 -2.14 -6.47
C ILE A 41 13.36 -2.64 -5.95
N THR A 42 13.35 -3.31 -4.80
CA THR A 42 12.13 -3.83 -4.17
C THR A 42 11.18 -2.70 -3.79
N SER A 43 11.71 -1.57 -3.28
CA SER A 43 10.92 -0.37 -2.98
C SER A 43 10.28 0.23 -4.23
N ILE A 44 11.02 0.28 -5.34
CA ILE A 44 10.52 0.78 -6.63
C ILE A 44 9.40 -0.12 -7.16
N ILE A 45 9.57 -1.44 -7.13
CA ILE A 45 8.55 -2.38 -7.63
C ILE A 45 7.30 -2.34 -6.76
N THR A 46 7.47 -2.32 -5.44
CA THR A 46 6.35 -2.18 -4.50
C THR A 46 5.59 -0.88 -4.76
N TRP A 47 6.32 0.21 -5.01
CA TRP A 47 5.73 1.49 -5.35
C TRP A 47 4.97 1.46 -6.69
N ILE A 48 5.57 0.93 -7.77
CA ILE A 48 4.92 0.81 -9.08
C ILE A 48 3.65 -0.02 -8.95
N GLY A 49 3.72 -1.16 -8.26
CA GLY A 49 2.56 -2.00 -8.01
C GLY A 49 1.44 -1.26 -7.28
N SER A 50 1.80 -0.55 -6.20
CA SER A 50 0.87 0.30 -5.45
C SER A 50 0.28 1.43 -6.30
N PHE A 51 1.05 1.97 -7.25
CA PHE A 51 0.58 3.00 -8.18
C PHE A 51 -0.43 2.44 -9.18
N LEU A 52 -0.13 1.29 -9.80
CA LEU A 52 -1.04 0.62 -10.73
C LEU A 52 -2.38 0.28 -10.07
N ILE A 53 -2.33 -0.26 -8.85
CA ILE A 53 -3.56 -0.56 -8.09
C ILE A 53 -4.35 0.71 -7.77
N ALA A 54 -3.72 1.71 -7.15
CA ALA A 54 -4.42 2.95 -6.77
C ALA A 54 -4.98 3.70 -7.98
N SER A 55 -4.22 3.75 -9.07
CA SER A 55 -4.66 4.37 -10.33
C SER A 55 -5.81 3.58 -10.97
N GLY A 56 -5.73 2.25 -11.00
CA GLY A 56 -6.79 1.39 -11.54
C GLY A 56 -8.07 1.52 -10.73
N LEU A 57 -7.96 1.57 -9.40
CA LEU A 57 -9.10 1.72 -8.50
C LEU A 57 -9.87 3.03 -8.65
N ILE A 58 -9.26 4.11 -9.15
CA ILE A 58 -9.95 5.39 -9.35
C ILE A 58 -10.32 5.65 -10.81
N ASN A 59 -9.58 5.07 -11.76
CA ASN A 59 -9.74 5.35 -13.19
C ASN A 59 -10.39 4.21 -13.99
N ASN A 60 -10.26 2.95 -13.56
CA ASN A 60 -10.80 1.78 -14.24
C ASN A 60 -11.11 0.63 -13.26
N ARG A 61 -11.94 0.94 -12.25
CA ARG A 61 -12.15 0.08 -11.08
C ARG A 61 -12.85 -1.23 -11.38
N LYS A 62 -13.62 -1.28 -12.47
CA LYS A 62 -14.26 -2.51 -12.98
C LYS A 62 -13.40 -3.23 -14.02
N GLY A 63 -12.24 -2.66 -14.37
CA GLY A 63 -11.35 -3.16 -15.40
C GLY A 63 -10.71 -4.51 -15.08
N ASN A 64 -10.23 -5.17 -16.12
CA ASN A 64 -9.44 -6.40 -16.02
C ASN A 64 -8.00 -6.10 -15.57
N VAL A 65 -7.17 -7.12 -15.37
CA VAL A 65 -5.76 -6.94 -14.95
C VAL A 65 -4.97 -6.09 -15.94
N GLY A 66 -5.21 -6.24 -17.24
CA GLY A 66 -4.57 -5.45 -18.30
C GLY A 66 -4.91 -3.96 -18.19
N ASP A 67 -6.14 -3.63 -17.83
CA ASP A 67 -6.58 -2.26 -17.59
C ASP A 67 -5.86 -1.59 -16.41
N TYR A 68 -5.58 -2.35 -15.36
CA TYR A 68 -4.78 -1.90 -14.22
C TYR A 68 -3.31 -1.69 -14.62
N PHE A 69 -2.73 -2.61 -15.40
CA PHE A 69 -1.37 -2.41 -15.94
C PHE A 69 -1.27 -1.22 -16.89
N ASN A 70 -2.31 -0.99 -17.70
CA ASN A 70 -2.34 0.12 -18.65
C ASN A 70 -2.22 1.47 -17.92
N GLN A 71 -2.60 1.56 -16.64
CA GLN A 71 -2.43 2.76 -15.83
C GLN A 71 -0.97 3.25 -15.72
N ILE A 72 0.02 2.42 -16.09
CA ILE A 72 1.42 2.84 -16.21
C ILE A 72 1.59 4.09 -17.08
N HIS A 73 0.72 4.31 -18.08
CA HIS A 73 0.77 5.51 -18.94
C HIS A 73 0.49 6.81 -18.16
N ARG A 74 -0.10 6.72 -16.96
CA ARG A 74 -0.35 7.88 -16.07
C ARG A 74 0.84 8.20 -15.17
N LEU A 75 1.88 7.38 -15.20
CA LEU A 75 3.09 7.61 -14.43
C LEU A 75 3.86 8.77 -15.08
N ASP A 76 3.69 9.96 -14.52
CA ASP A 76 4.35 11.18 -14.96
C ASP A 76 5.53 11.54 -14.04
N LYS A 77 6.27 12.59 -14.41
CA LYS A 77 7.39 13.12 -13.60
C LYS A 77 6.94 13.48 -12.18
N LYS A 78 5.70 13.96 -12.02
CA LYS A 78 5.13 14.34 -10.71
C LYS A 78 4.92 13.11 -9.84
N ALA A 79 4.34 12.04 -10.36
CA ALA A 79 4.14 10.79 -9.66
C ALA A 79 5.47 10.18 -9.20
N ILE A 80 6.50 10.19 -10.07
CA ILE A 80 7.85 9.72 -9.72
C ILE A 80 8.44 10.55 -8.59
N LEU A 81 8.50 11.88 -8.74
CA LEU A 81 9.20 12.74 -7.79
C LEU A 81 8.52 12.77 -6.42
N VAL A 82 7.19 12.83 -6.37
CA VAL A 82 6.44 12.78 -5.10
C VAL A 82 6.78 11.48 -4.35
N ASN A 83 6.76 10.34 -5.03
CA ASN A 83 7.03 9.06 -4.37
C ASN A 83 8.50 8.86 -4.01
N LEU A 84 9.45 9.34 -4.81
CA LEU A 84 10.87 9.36 -4.43
C LEU A 84 11.11 10.21 -3.18
N ILE A 85 10.45 11.36 -3.04
CA ILE A 85 10.52 12.17 -1.81
C ILE A 85 9.98 11.37 -0.61
N LEU A 86 8.83 10.69 -0.75
CA LEU A 86 8.24 9.89 0.32
C LEU A 86 9.13 8.70 0.72
N ILE A 87 9.74 8.01 -0.24
CA ILE A 87 10.74 6.96 0.00
C ILE A 87 11.94 7.55 0.74
N GLY A 88 12.45 8.71 0.29
CA GLY A 88 13.56 9.41 0.96
C GLY A 88 13.25 9.74 2.43
N ILE A 89 12.06 10.26 2.73
CA ILE A 89 11.63 10.53 4.10
C ILE A 89 11.58 9.23 4.92
N THR A 90 11.05 8.14 4.34
CA THR A 90 10.97 6.83 5.00
C THR A 90 12.36 6.28 5.33
N ILE A 91 13.30 6.40 4.39
CA ILE A 91 14.72 6.02 4.60
C ILE A 91 15.33 6.88 5.70
N LEU A 92 15.08 8.19 5.72
CA LEU A 92 15.60 9.09 6.78
C LEU A 92 15.05 8.74 8.16
N ILE A 93 13.75 8.47 8.29
CA ILE A 93 13.15 8.01 9.56
C ILE A 93 13.83 6.71 10.00
N THR A 94 14.01 5.76 9.09
CA THR A 94 14.65 4.47 9.38
C THR A 94 16.13 4.62 9.73
N ALA A 95 16.86 5.53 9.08
CA ALA A 95 18.27 5.77 9.36
C ALA A 95 18.47 6.44 10.73
N VAL A 96 17.61 7.38 11.11
CA VAL A 96 17.71 8.14 12.36
C VAL A 96 17.13 7.37 13.55
N PHE A 97 16.01 6.66 13.36
CA PHE A 97 15.24 6.04 14.44
C PHE A 97 15.08 4.52 14.30
N GLY A 98 15.59 3.91 13.22
CA GLY A 98 15.50 2.48 12.99
C GLY A 98 16.56 1.65 13.72
N GLY A 99 16.57 0.34 13.44
CA GLY A 99 17.26 -0.68 14.23
C GLY A 99 18.74 -0.40 14.51
N GLY A 100 19.50 0.20 13.59
CA GLY A 100 20.93 0.50 13.78
C GLY A 100 21.22 1.63 14.78
N ALA A 101 20.46 2.73 14.72
CA ALA A 101 20.59 3.85 15.67
C ALA A 101 20.06 3.47 17.06
N ALA A 102 18.96 2.70 17.10
CA ALA A 102 18.47 2.10 18.34
C ALA A 102 19.53 1.15 18.94
N PHE A 103 20.15 0.29 18.13
CA PHE A 103 21.16 -0.68 18.57
C PHE A 103 22.42 -0.02 19.12
N LEU A 104 22.89 1.09 18.52
CA LEU A 104 23.99 1.89 19.08
C LEU A 104 23.63 2.49 20.44
N ALA A 105 22.36 2.85 20.65
CA ALA A 105 21.89 3.37 21.93
C ALA A 105 21.80 2.28 23.03
N ILE A 106 21.78 0.99 22.68
CA ILE A 106 21.90 -0.14 23.64
C ILE A 106 23.23 -0.09 24.38
N LYS A 107 24.31 0.27 23.67
CA LYS A 107 25.68 0.32 24.22
C LYS A 107 25.78 1.28 25.41
N ASP A 108 25.02 2.36 25.37
CA ASP A 108 25.12 3.44 26.35
C ASP A 108 23.94 3.44 27.34
N ASN A 109 22.75 3.01 26.93
CA ASN A 109 21.60 2.82 27.82
C ASN A 109 20.57 1.84 27.24
N PRO A 110 20.45 0.59 27.75
CA PRO A 110 19.50 -0.42 27.26
C PRO A 110 18.03 0.01 27.29
N THR A 111 17.65 0.93 28.19
CA THR A 111 16.28 1.47 28.25
C THR A 111 15.98 2.43 27.09
N SER A 112 17.00 3.00 26.44
CA SER A 112 16.85 3.92 25.31
C SER A 112 16.50 3.20 24.00
N PHE A 113 16.88 1.93 23.84
CA PHE A 113 16.59 1.11 22.67
C PHE A 113 15.08 0.98 22.43
N MET A 114 14.34 0.68 23.51
CA MET A 114 12.87 0.61 23.43
C MET A 114 12.30 1.97 23.02
N SER A 115 12.81 3.09 23.55
CA SER A 115 12.26 4.41 23.23
C SER A 115 12.48 4.86 21.78
N MET A 116 13.67 4.69 21.20
CA MET A 116 13.95 5.20 19.85
C MET A 116 13.36 4.34 18.75
N GLY A 117 13.43 3.00 18.88
CA GLY A 117 12.78 2.09 17.94
C GLY A 117 11.26 2.28 17.90
N ILE A 118 10.63 2.49 19.07
CA ILE A 118 9.20 2.80 19.16
C ILE A 118 8.89 4.14 18.50
N VAL A 119 9.70 5.18 18.71
CA VAL A 119 9.53 6.49 18.04
C VAL A 119 9.63 6.34 16.52
N GLY A 120 10.63 5.60 16.02
CA GLY A 120 10.78 5.33 14.58
C GLY A 120 9.58 4.60 13.97
N ALA A 121 9.08 3.58 14.67
CA ALA A 121 7.88 2.84 14.26
C ALA A 121 6.63 3.73 14.26
N LEU A 122 6.46 4.58 15.28
CA LEU A 122 5.35 5.53 15.37
C LEU A 122 5.42 6.56 14.24
N LEU A 123 6.58 7.17 13.98
CA LEU A 123 6.76 8.14 12.90
C LEU A 123 6.51 7.51 11.53
N SER A 124 7.01 6.29 11.29
CA SER A 124 6.77 5.56 10.05
C SER A 124 5.29 5.25 9.85
N THR A 125 4.60 4.83 10.91
CA THR A 125 3.16 4.56 10.90
C THR A 125 2.36 5.84 10.61
N LEU A 126 2.71 6.94 11.29
CA LEU A 126 2.08 8.23 11.05
C LEU A 126 2.29 8.69 9.60
N LEU A 127 3.52 8.60 9.09
CA LEU A 127 3.82 8.92 7.71
C LEU A 127 2.95 8.09 6.76
N ALA A 128 2.92 6.76 6.92
CA ALA A 128 2.11 5.86 6.10
C ALA A 128 0.62 6.20 6.13
N LEU A 129 0.07 6.58 7.29
CA LEU A 129 -1.32 7.02 7.41
C LEU A 129 -1.58 8.32 6.64
N PHE A 130 -0.69 9.30 6.75
CA PHE A 130 -0.82 10.57 6.01
C PHE A 130 -0.58 10.40 4.52
N THR A 131 0.21 9.43 4.10
CA THR A 131 0.62 9.24 2.70
C THR A 131 -0.12 8.10 2.00
N THR A 132 -1.07 7.44 2.68
CA THR A 132 -1.90 6.35 2.13
C THR A 132 -2.52 6.69 0.77
N TYR A 133 -2.87 7.97 0.55
CA TYR A 133 -3.52 8.43 -0.68
C TYR A 133 -2.55 8.98 -1.74
N ALA A 134 -1.23 8.90 -1.53
CA ALA A 134 -0.24 9.51 -2.41
C ALA A 134 -0.42 9.11 -3.88
N ASN A 135 -0.51 7.80 -4.14
CA ASN A 135 -0.70 7.27 -5.49
C ASN A 135 -2.06 7.63 -6.10
N HIS A 136 -3.12 7.69 -5.29
CA HIS A 136 -4.44 8.14 -5.76
C HIS A 136 -4.36 9.58 -6.28
N ILE A 137 -3.69 10.46 -5.53
CA ILE A 137 -3.58 11.88 -5.85
C ILE A 137 -2.77 12.12 -7.11
N VAL A 138 -1.61 11.47 -7.24
CA VAL A 138 -0.75 11.68 -8.42
C VAL A 138 -1.28 11.00 -9.68
N ALA A 139 -2.08 9.94 -9.54
CA ALA A 139 -2.74 9.25 -10.65
C ALA A 139 -4.07 9.89 -11.08
N ASP A 140 -4.62 10.80 -10.27
CA ASP A 140 -5.89 11.45 -10.53
C ASP A 140 -5.79 12.42 -11.73
N PRO A 141 -6.57 12.23 -12.80
CA PRO A 141 -6.58 13.14 -13.96
C PRO A 141 -6.91 14.59 -13.60
N ARG A 142 -7.65 14.85 -12.52
CA ARG A 142 -7.98 16.20 -12.06
C ARG A 142 -6.77 16.93 -11.47
N ASN A 143 -5.74 16.19 -11.06
CA ASN A 143 -4.48 16.72 -10.52
C ASN A 143 -3.36 16.71 -11.57
N LYS A 144 -3.68 16.54 -12.87
CA LYS A 144 -2.67 16.45 -13.94
C LYS A 144 -1.77 17.69 -14.00
N ASP A 145 -2.36 18.87 -13.79
CA ASP A 145 -1.68 20.17 -13.95
C ASP A 145 -0.99 20.65 -12.66
N GLN A 146 -1.09 19.89 -11.55
CA GLN A 146 -0.42 20.23 -10.30
C GLN A 146 1.11 20.09 -10.45
N SER A 147 1.83 21.08 -9.93
CA SER A 147 3.26 20.96 -9.73
C SER A 147 3.61 19.86 -8.70
N VAL A 148 4.86 19.41 -8.67
CA VAL A 148 5.36 18.43 -7.69
C VAL A 148 5.09 18.89 -6.25
N GLY A 149 5.31 20.18 -5.96
CA GLY A 149 5.10 20.74 -4.64
C GLY A 149 3.64 20.80 -4.22
N GLU A 150 2.73 21.10 -5.15
CA GLU A 150 1.28 21.09 -4.90
C GLU A 150 0.76 19.66 -4.71
N ALA A 151 1.22 18.72 -5.52
CA ALA A 151 0.87 17.31 -5.37
C ALA A 151 1.35 16.77 -4.02
N PHE A 152 2.60 17.05 -3.64
CA PHE A 152 3.15 16.67 -2.34
C PHE A 152 2.34 17.26 -1.17
N LYS A 153 1.99 18.55 -1.21
CA LYS A 153 1.10 19.17 -0.21
C LYS A 153 -0.28 18.51 -0.19
N SER A 154 -0.82 18.16 -1.35
CA SER A 154 -2.11 17.50 -1.49
C SER A 154 -2.11 16.13 -0.83
N VAL A 155 -1.00 15.37 -0.89
CA VAL A 155 -0.84 14.09 -0.17
C VAL A 155 -1.19 14.24 1.31
N PHE A 156 -0.52 15.15 2.01
CA PHE A 156 -0.76 15.35 3.43
C PHE A 156 -2.12 15.99 3.73
N SER A 157 -2.61 16.88 2.86
CA SER A 157 -3.93 17.52 3.00
C SER A 157 -5.07 16.49 2.94
N VAL A 158 -5.06 15.64 1.92
CA VAL A 158 -6.03 14.55 1.74
C VAL A 158 -5.86 13.50 2.84
N GLY A 159 -4.61 13.11 3.14
CA GLY A 159 -4.30 12.18 4.22
C GLY A 159 -4.86 12.64 5.56
N LYS A 160 -4.69 13.92 5.90
CA LYS A 160 -5.26 14.53 7.13
C LYS A 160 -6.79 14.47 7.13
N LYS A 161 -7.44 14.86 6.02
CA LYS A 161 -8.91 14.84 5.91
C LYS A 161 -9.50 13.43 6.05
N LEU A 162 -8.79 12.42 5.56
CA LEU A 162 -9.23 11.03 5.55
C LEU A 162 -8.64 10.18 6.68
N LEU A 163 -7.81 10.76 7.55
CA LEU A 163 -7.04 10.04 8.58
C LEU A 163 -7.92 9.12 9.43
N ALA A 164 -9.03 9.63 9.95
CA ALA A 164 -9.95 8.85 10.77
C ALA A 164 -10.56 7.67 10.00
N LYS A 165 -10.97 7.87 8.74
CA LYS A 165 -11.51 6.79 7.89
C LYS A 165 -10.44 5.74 7.58
N THR A 166 -9.20 6.17 7.33
CA THR A 166 -8.06 5.27 7.10
C THR A 166 -7.76 4.42 8.34
N ILE A 167 -7.67 5.06 9.52
CA ILE A 167 -7.44 4.35 10.80
C ILE A 167 -8.57 3.34 11.06
N LEU A 168 -9.83 3.74 10.91
CA LEU A 168 -10.96 2.84 11.11
C LEU A 168 -10.95 1.65 10.12
N THR A 169 -10.53 1.89 8.88
CA THR A 169 -10.38 0.84 7.87
C THR A 169 -9.31 -0.16 8.28
N TYR A 170 -8.10 0.29 8.63
CA TYR A 170 -7.03 -0.60 9.07
C TYR A 170 -7.33 -1.29 10.41
N LEU A 171 -7.98 -0.60 11.35
CA LEU A 171 -8.42 -1.18 12.61
C LEU A 171 -9.37 -2.35 12.37
N LYS A 172 -10.37 -2.15 11.51
CA LYS A 172 -11.38 -3.15 11.20
C LYS A 172 -10.81 -4.37 10.49
N TYR A 173 -10.00 -4.15 9.46
CA TYR A 173 -9.61 -5.22 8.54
C TYR A 173 -8.26 -5.86 8.85
N PHE A 174 -7.37 -5.17 9.59
CA PHE A 174 -6.05 -5.68 9.95
C PHE A 174 -5.87 -5.83 11.46
N ALA A 175 -6.02 -4.76 12.25
CA ALA A 175 -5.66 -4.81 13.66
C ALA A 175 -6.59 -5.73 14.48
N LEU A 176 -7.91 -5.66 14.29
CA LEU A 176 -8.86 -6.54 14.98
C LEU A 176 -8.59 -8.02 14.70
N PRO A 177 -8.47 -8.48 13.45
CA PRO A 177 -8.04 -9.85 13.15
C PRO A 177 -6.72 -10.22 13.83
N ILE A 178 -5.71 -9.36 13.78
CA ILE A 178 -4.40 -9.65 14.40
C ILE A 178 -4.56 -9.84 15.92
N ILE A 179 -5.34 -9.00 16.59
CA ILE A 179 -5.64 -9.13 18.02
C ILE A 179 -6.34 -10.46 18.30
N VAL A 180 -7.31 -10.86 17.47
CA VAL A 180 -7.98 -12.16 17.59
C VAL A 180 -6.98 -13.31 17.42
N MET A 181 -6.09 -13.23 16.44
CA MET A 181 -5.04 -14.25 16.25
C MET A 181 -4.13 -14.34 17.47
N ILE A 182 -3.65 -13.22 18.00
CA ILE A 182 -2.80 -13.20 19.20
C ILE A 182 -3.54 -13.85 20.38
N GLY A 183 -4.83 -13.56 20.55
CA GLY A 183 -5.66 -14.18 21.57
C GLY A 183 -5.78 -15.71 21.41
N ILE A 184 -6.04 -16.18 20.19
CA ILE A 184 -6.11 -17.62 19.88
C ILE A 184 -4.76 -18.30 20.10
N SER A 185 -3.67 -17.69 19.65
CA SER A 185 -2.31 -18.21 19.83
C SER A 185 -1.93 -18.29 21.31
N ALA A 186 -2.23 -17.26 22.11
CA ALA A 186 -1.99 -17.26 23.55
C ALA A 186 -2.79 -18.36 24.25
N ALA A 187 -4.08 -18.51 23.92
CA ALA A 187 -4.92 -19.58 24.46
C ALA A 187 -4.39 -20.97 24.08
N THR A 188 -3.91 -21.14 22.84
CA THR A 188 -3.32 -22.39 22.36
C THR A 188 -2.05 -22.74 23.15
N ILE A 189 -1.15 -21.78 23.34
CA ILE A 189 0.09 -21.99 24.12
C ILE A 189 -0.22 -22.40 25.57
N MET A 190 -1.27 -21.82 26.17
CA MET A 190 -1.64 -22.13 27.56
C MET A 190 -2.25 -23.52 27.76
N HIS A 191 -2.82 -24.14 26.71
CA HIS A 191 -3.58 -25.39 26.81
C HIS A 191 -3.01 -26.53 25.96
N ALA A 192 -1.92 -26.32 25.23
CA ALA A 192 -1.31 -27.35 24.40
C ALA A 192 -0.48 -28.32 25.25
N ASP A 193 -0.70 -29.62 25.02
CA ASP A 193 -0.04 -30.70 25.77
C ASP A 193 1.40 -30.96 25.32
N SER A 194 1.83 -30.42 24.17
CA SER A 194 3.20 -30.60 23.65
C SER A 194 3.66 -29.43 22.78
N PHE A 195 4.98 -29.28 22.65
CA PHE A 195 5.60 -28.27 21.79
C PHE A 195 5.27 -28.50 20.30
N GLU A 196 5.18 -29.75 19.87
CA GLU A 196 4.78 -30.13 18.50
C GLU A 196 3.35 -29.67 18.19
N ALA A 197 2.44 -29.78 19.15
CA ALA A 197 1.07 -29.29 19.01
C ALA A 197 1.02 -27.76 18.85
N ILE A 198 1.84 -27.02 19.62
CA ILE A 198 1.98 -25.56 19.50
C ILE A 198 2.48 -25.19 18.10
N MET A 199 3.54 -25.86 17.62
CA MET A 199 4.12 -25.61 16.31
C MET A 199 3.14 -25.92 15.17
N GLY A 200 2.46 -27.06 15.24
CA GLY A 200 1.46 -27.47 14.24
C GLY A 200 0.29 -26.49 14.16
N LEU A 201 -0.29 -26.10 15.30
CA LEU A 201 -1.40 -25.13 15.33
C LEU A 201 -0.97 -23.74 14.89
N THR A 202 0.24 -23.29 15.25
CA THR A 202 0.79 -22.01 14.81
C THR A 202 0.94 -21.97 13.29
N PHE A 203 1.44 -23.06 12.68
CA PHE A 203 1.57 -23.15 11.23
C PHE A 203 0.21 -23.06 10.52
N ILE A 204 -0.80 -23.80 11.00
CA ILE A 204 -2.17 -23.75 10.46
C ILE A 204 -2.73 -22.33 10.61
N ALA A 205 -2.57 -21.70 11.78
CA ALA A 205 -3.04 -20.34 12.02
C ALA A 205 -2.39 -19.34 11.07
N MET A 206 -1.07 -19.43 10.85
CA MET A 206 -0.36 -18.59 9.88
C MET A 206 -0.89 -18.77 8.45
N LEU A 207 -1.17 -20.01 8.04
CA LEU A 207 -1.71 -20.30 6.70
C LEU A 207 -3.12 -19.72 6.53
N VAL A 208 -4.00 -19.92 7.51
CA VAL A 208 -5.35 -19.33 7.51
C VAL A 208 -5.25 -17.80 7.41
N PHE A 209 -4.29 -17.21 8.12
CA PHE A 209 -4.11 -15.77 8.12
C PHE A 209 -3.52 -15.22 6.82
N ALA A 210 -2.60 -15.95 6.19
CA ALA A 210 -2.08 -15.61 4.88
C ALA A 210 -3.22 -15.58 3.84
N VAL A 211 -4.11 -16.59 3.87
CA VAL A 211 -5.31 -16.61 3.03
C VAL A 211 -6.26 -15.46 3.36
N TYR A 212 -6.49 -15.17 4.64
CA TYR A 212 -7.31 -14.04 5.06
C TYR A 212 -6.78 -12.72 4.50
N PHE A 213 -5.48 -12.43 4.65
CA PHE A 213 -4.89 -11.19 4.15
C PHE A 213 -4.92 -11.10 2.63
N LEU A 214 -4.73 -12.21 1.92
CA LEU A 214 -4.86 -12.24 0.45
C LEU A 214 -6.27 -11.85 0.00
N VAL A 215 -7.31 -12.29 0.72
CA VAL A 215 -8.71 -11.96 0.39
C VAL A 215 -9.10 -10.55 0.83
N ILE A 216 -8.57 -10.09 1.97
CA ILE A 216 -8.94 -8.79 2.54
C ILE A 216 -8.16 -7.61 1.94
N SER A 217 -6.94 -7.82 1.46
CA SER A 217 -6.14 -6.78 0.80
C SER A 217 -6.91 -6.01 -0.27
N PRO A 218 -7.52 -6.66 -1.30
CA PRO A 218 -8.26 -5.94 -2.33
C PRO A 218 -9.47 -5.18 -1.79
N ILE A 219 -10.10 -5.67 -0.72
CA ILE A 219 -11.22 -4.99 -0.06
C ILE A 219 -10.73 -3.71 0.63
N VAL A 220 -9.61 -3.79 1.35
CA VAL A 220 -9.01 -2.62 2.01
C VAL A 220 -8.61 -1.58 0.98
N LEU A 221 -7.93 -1.98 -0.11
CA LEU A 221 -7.51 -1.09 -1.18
C LEU A 221 -8.72 -0.40 -1.83
N ALA A 222 -9.79 -1.14 -2.12
CA ALA A 222 -11.04 -0.56 -2.62
C ALA A 222 -11.70 0.40 -1.62
N ARG A 223 -11.66 0.12 -0.31
CA ARG A 223 -12.19 1.03 0.73
C ARG A 223 -11.39 2.33 0.82
N ILE A 224 -10.07 2.26 0.66
CA ILE A 224 -9.22 3.45 0.59
C ILE A 224 -9.57 4.25 -0.67
N ALA A 225 -9.70 3.62 -1.84
CA ALA A 225 -10.12 4.31 -3.06
C ALA A 225 -11.52 4.94 -2.93
N ASP A 226 -12.48 4.24 -2.32
CA ASP A 226 -13.81 4.77 -2.01
C ASP A 226 -13.74 6.03 -1.15
N ASN A 227 -12.94 6.02 -0.08
CA ASN A 227 -12.77 7.18 0.78
C ASN A 227 -12.20 8.38 0.02
N TYR A 228 -11.29 8.13 -0.92
CA TYR A 228 -10.72 9.16 -1.79
C TYR A 228 -11.75 9.72 -2.76
N LEU A 229 -12.50 8.87 -3.45
CA LEU A 229 -13.54 9.26 -4.41
C LEU A 229 -14.74 9.93 -3.71
N ASP A 230 -15.07 9.55 -2.48
CA ASP A 230 -16.09 10.22 -1.68
C ASP A 230 -15.69 11.65 -1.32
N LEU A 231 -14.38 11.91 -1.15
CA LEU A 231 -13.87 13.25 -0.88
C LEU A 231 -13.76 14.10 -2.14
N THR A 232 -13.35 13.50 -3.25
CA THR A 232 -12.95 14.22 -4.47
C THR A 232 -14.01 14.23 -5.56
N GLY A 233 -15.00 13.35 -5.49
CA GLY A 233 -15.97 13.09 -6.55
C GLY A 233 -15.57 11.88 -7.39
N ASP A 234 -16.56 11.24 -8.02
CA ASP A 234 -16.33 10.10 -8.92
C ASP A 234 -15.69 10.55 -10.25
N ILE A 235 -14.86 9.69 -10.83
CA ILE A 235 -14.13 9.96 -12.08
C ILE A 235 -14.75 9.16 -13.23
N GLU A 236 -15.10 7.89 -12.98
CA GLU A 236 -15.61 6.97 -14.03
C GLU A 236 -16.96 7.45 -14.59
N ASN A 237 -17.82 8.07 -13.76
CA ASN A 237 -19.11 8.61 -14.19
C ASN A 237 -19.00 9.90 -15.04
N ASN A 238 -17.82 10.53 -15.12
CA ASN A 238 -17.62 11.72 -15.95
C ASN A 238 -17.20 11.39 -17.40
N TYR A 239 -16.92 10.12 -17.73
CA TYR A 239 -16.59 9.74 -19.11
C TYR A 239 -17.84 9.46 -19.96
N GLU A 240 -18.93 8.95 -19.37
CA GLU A 240 -20.21 8.72 -20.08
C GLU A 240 -20.91 10.03 -20.49
N GLU A 241 -20.70 11.14 -19.75
CA GLU A 241 -21.20 12.47 -20.14
C GLU A 241 -20.35 13.15 -21.22
N ILE A 242 -19.07 12.79 -21.35
CA ILE A 242 -18.16 13.37 -22.36
C ILE A 242 -18.29 12.64 -23.70
N GLU A 243 -18.52 11.32 -23.71
CA GLU A 243 -18.80 10.57 -24.94
C GLU A 243 -20.15 10.94 -25.57
N ASN A 244 -21.19 11.20 -24.76
CA ASN A 244 -22.50 11.62 -25.28
C ASN A 244 -22.53 13.04 -25.87
N ASN A 245 -21.51 13.87 -25.60
CA ASN A 245 -21.39 15.23 -26.14
C ASN A 245 -20.44 15.35 -27.34
N ASN A 246 -19.75 14.26 -27.71
CA ASN A 246 -18.87 14.25 -28.88
C ASN A 246 -19.53 13.47 -30.03
N ASP A 247 -20.59 14.06 -30.58
CA ASP A 247 -21.11 13.73 -31.91
C ASP A 247 -20.12 14.26 -32.97
N PHE A 248 -18.95 13.62 -33.06
CA PHE A 248 -18.05 13.77 -34.19
C PHE A 248 -17.94 12.43 -34.90
N THR A 249 -18.85 12.22 -35.84
CA THR A 249 -18.71 11.30 -36.96
C THR A 249 -17.34 11.47 -37.61
N ILE A 250 -16.40 10.55 -37.34
CA ILE A 250 -15.22 10.37 -38.18
C ILE A 250 -15.66 9.54 -39.39
N SER A 251 -15.89 10.21 -40.53
CA SER A 251 -15.95 9.53 -41.81
C SER A 251 -14.58 8.92 -42.12
N ARG A 252 -14.54 7.59 -42.27
CA ARG A 252 -13.36 6.90 -42.80
C ARG A 252 -13.35 7.09 -44.32
N ASN A 253 -12.37 7.84 -44.82
CA ASN A 253 -11.90 7.74 -46.20
C ASN A 253 -10.54 7.05 -46.20
N VAL A 254 -10.51 5.72 -46.36
CA VAL A 254 -9.61 4.95 -47.24
C VAL A 254 -10.33 3.66 -47.60
#